data_AF-A0A822EFN4-F1
#
_entry.id   AF-A0A822EFN4-F1
#
_cell.length_a   1.000
_cell.length_b   1.000
_cell.length_c   1.000
_cell.angle_alpha   90.00
_cell.angle_beta   90.00
_cell.angle_gamma   90.00
#
_symmetry.space_group_name_H-M   'P 1'
#
loop_
_entity.id
_entity.type
_entity.pdbx_description
1 polymer ?
#
loop_
_entity_poly.entity_id
_entity_poly.type
_entity_poly.pdbx_seq_one_letter_code
_entity_poly.pdbx_strand_id
1 'polypeptide(L)'
;SAAARKALWTCLVDEPTLLIRFFFEKLSHKERRIKSLQSLRRLMICLTDIPPQFAHAVFNYVLGLLMSMVRSPLDGSQELIVAGLTLLWQIIPYLHGLVLKDLKQILRKEQAEMMILITGNIPSTKKVIIHGPDLSQIPTQAIIQEDTQFSNVLQEALDFFGIPDSKRDRYYLIDVKTQQIHIPDTYVRDFYFFRRNIYPQLSLIHMDTKQSQKQLEQMSIYLKTTELSKVLFARYLVENTPYNQIHNCVTFFHDELIKSPSFPRKPLESDFNLYTRISDKELFNLDMLHKYNWIKLIACLFFNMDGKTTTTWDITLFLNVINGAFILHCEDFAMLRFCLAIYISTAKHFRHIFATNGYLLIMPTFLRVYSNIQSNPMLKRAIEYCCRQFFILHRIPFILQMLGSISQLLDFDEQADVTDTNKIQPINLFRLLIALEQTSVDAMRDDYSILELVKDDSSSNKTTSIITPTTMPIANMTVVAALGQGNMIAPSTIKTLDFCYADDDTIFTLLNCIDVCVTVDFFSINQLNN
;
A
#
# COMPACT_ATOMS: atom_id res chain seq x y z
N SER A 1 -23.95 -32.32 -3.73
CA SER A 1 -25.40 -32.52 -3.74
C SER A 1 -26.12 -31.20 -3.49
N ALA A 2 -27.20 -30.89 -4.21
CA ALA A 2 -27.99 -29.66 -4.02
C ALA A 2 -28.68 -29.60 -2.65
N ALA A 3 -29.13 -30.75 -2.12
CA ALA A 3 -29.74 -30.85 -0.80
C ALA A 3 -28.78 -30.43 0.33
N ALA A 4 -27.50 -30.82 0.23
CA ALA A 4 -26.48 -30.44 1.20
C ALA A 4 -26.21 -28.93 1.21
N ARG A 5 -26.19 -28.27 0.04
CA ARG A 5 -26.06 -26.82 -0.05
C ARG A 5 -27.27 -26.10 0.56
N LYS A 6 -28.48 -26.58 0.31
CA LYS A 6 -29.70 -26.02 0.90
C LYS A 6 -29.71 -26.16 2.42
N ALA A 7 -29.39 -27.36 2.94
CA ALA A 7 -29.30 -27.59 4.38
C ALA A 7 -28.24 -26.71 5.05
N LEU A 8 -27.05 -26.61 4.44
CA LEU A 8 -25.98 -25.73 4.93
C LEU A 8 -26.42 -24.26 4.95
N TRP A 9 -27.06 -23.78 3.88
CA TRP A 9 -27.59 -22.43 3.80
C TRP A 9 -28.60 -22.14 4.92
N THR A 10 -29.54 -23.06 5.15
CA THR A 10 -30.49 -22.97 6.27
C THR A 10 -29.77 -22.85 7.61
N CYS A 11 -28.73 -23.66 7.86
CA CYS A 11 -27.95 -23.54 9.10
C CYS A 11 -27.21 -22.19 9.23
N LEU A 12 -26.70 -21.64 8.12
CA LEU A 12 -26.01 -20.35 8.12
C LEU A 12 -26.96 -19.18 8.39
N VAL A 13 -28.23 -19.29 7.99
CA VAL A 13 -29.24 -18.26 8.21
C VAL A 13 -29.86 -18.39 9.60
N ASP A 14 -30.30 -19.59 9.98
CA ASP A 14 -31.12 -19.78 11.18
C ASP A 14 -30.28 -19.86 12.46
N GLU A 15 -29.12 -20.54 12.41
CA GLU A 15 -28.29 -20.82 13.59
C GLU A 15 -26.78 -20.53 13.36
N PRO A 16 -26.41 -19.33 12.86
CA PRO A 16 -25.01 -19.01 12.53
C PRO A 16 -24.08 -19.12 13.73
N THR A 17 -24.54 -18.71 14.91
CA THR A 17 -23.72 -18.71 16.13
C THR A 17 -23.34 -20.12 16.56
N LEU A 18 -24.26 -21.09 16.45
CA LEU A 18 -23.99 -22.48 16.80
C LEU A 18 -22.94 -23.09 15.88
N LEU A 19 -23.03 -22.80 14.58
CA LEU A 19 -22.04 -23.23 13.60
C LEU A 19 -20.66 -22.62 13.87
N ILE A 20 -20.59 -21.32 14.18
CA ILE A 20 -19.32 -20.65 14.49
C ILE A 20 -18.72 -21.20 15.80
N ARG A 21 -19.52 -21.44 16.84
CA ARG A 21 -19.04 -22.08 18.08
C ARG A 21 -18.34 -23.40 17.82
N PHE A 22 -18.86 -24.24 16.93
CA PHE A 22 -18.21 -25.51 16.57
C PHE A 22 -16.77 -25.33 16.05
N PHE A 23 -16.50 -24.27 15.30
CA PHE A 23 -15.13 -23.95 14.86
C PHE A 23 -14.29 -23.38 16.00
N PHE A 24 -14.87 -22.51 16.83
CA PHE A 24 -14.14 -21.78 17.88
C PHE A 24 -13.86 -22.61 19.13
N GLU A 25 -14.70 -23.56 19.51
CA GLU A 25 -14.45 -24.51 20.60
C GLU A 25 -13.19 -25.36 20.35
N LYS A 26 -12.90 -25.64 19.08
CA LYS A 26 -11.68 -26.37 18.68
C LYS A 26 -10.40 -25.53 18.80
N LEU A 27 -10.50 -24.22 19.04
CA LEU A 27 -9.34 -23.35 19.25
C LEU A 27 -8.64 -23.63 20.60
N SER A 28 -9.31 -24.31 21.54
CA SER A 28 -8.68 -24.75 22.79
C SER A 28 -7.61 -25.84 22.56
N HIS A 29 -7.65 -26.56 21.43
CA HIS A 29 -6.72 -27.64 21.11
C HIS A 29 -5.61 -27.16 20.17
N LYS A 30 -4.36 -27.08 20.67
CA LYS A 30 -3.18 -26.50 19.97
C LYS A 30 -3.04 -26.95 18.50
N GLU A 31 -3.20 -28.23 18.22
CA GLU A 31 -3.06 -28.84 16.88
C GLU A 31 -4.21 -28.56 15.92
N ARG A 32 -5.40 -28.24 16.45
CA ARG A 32 -6.63 -28.05 15.67
C ARG A 32 -6.94 -26.58 15.40
N ARG A 33 -6.29 -25.63 16.10
CA ARG A 33 -6.62 -24.20 16.05
C ARG A 33 -6.62 -23.64 14.64
N ILE A 34 -5.48 -23.77 13.96
CA ILE A 34 -5.28 -23.24 12.60
C ILE A 34 -6.15 -23.99 11.60
N LYS A 35 -6.20 -25.33 11.70
CA LYS A 35 -7.04 -26.17 10.83
C LYS A 35 -8.52 -25.78 10.93
N SER A 36 -8.99 -25.38 12.12
CA SER A 36 -10.36 -24.92 12.32
C SER A 36 -10.64 -23.61 11.57
N LEU A 37 -9.79 -22.60 11.73
CA LEU A 37 -9.92 -21.32 11.02
C LEU A 37 -9.78 -21.49 9.50
N GLN A 38 -8.86 -22.35 9.05
CA GLN A 38 -8.72 -22.70 7.64
C GLN A 38 -9.96 -23.42 7.09
N SER A 39 -10.60 -24.28 7.88
CA SER A 39 -11.84 -24.95 7.49
C SER A 39 -13.00 -23.95 7.38
N LEU A 40 -13.10 -23.00 8.31
CA LEU A 40 -14.06 -21.90 8.24
C LEU A 40 -13.81 -21.02 7.01
N ARG A 41 -12.55 -20.69 6.71
CA ARG A 41 -12.18 -19.95 5.50
C ARG A 41 -12.58 -20.70 4.23
N ARG A 42 -12.29 -22.00 4.15
CA ARG A 42 -12.68 -22.85 3.01
C ARG A 42 -14.20 -22.89 2.85
N LEU A 43 -14.94 -23.02 3.96
CA LEU A 43 -16.39 -22.93 3.95
C LEU A 43 -16.84 -21.62 3.31
N MET A 44 -16.34 -20.47 3.77
CA MET A 44 -16.67 -19.16 3.22
C MET A 44 -16.37 -19.03 1.72
N ILE A 45 -15.21 -19.54 1.27
CA ILE A 45 -14.82 -19.52 -0.15
C ILE A 45 -15.74 -20.40 -1.00
N CYS A 46 -16.27 -21.50 -0.45
CA CYS A 46 -17.18 -22.39 -1.16
C CYS A 46 -18.62 -21.87 -1.25
N LEU A 47 -18.97 -20.83 -0.49
CA LEU A 47 -20.29 -20.22 -0.55
C LEU A 47 -20.38 -19.26 -1.73
N THR A 48 -21.51 -19.31 -2.44
CA THR A 48 -21.82 -18.36 -3.52
C THR A 48 -22.33 -17.03 -3.00
N ASP A 49 -22.65 -16.92 -1.71
CA ASP A 49 -23.06 -15.71 -1.01
C ASP A 49 -22.92 -15.96 0.50
N ILE A 50 -22.88 -14.91 1.33
CA ILE A 50 -22.76 -15.07 2.79
C ILE A 50 -23.91 -14.34 3.49
N PRO A 51 -24.74 -15.03 4.29
CA PRO A 51 -25.82 -14.38 5.04
C PRO A 51 -25.29 -13.32 6.01
N PRO A 52 -25.92 -12.13 6.12
CA PRO A 52 -25.46 -11.07 7.01
C PRO A 52 -25.35 -11.51 8.48
N GLN A 53 -26.29 -12.33 8.97
CA GLN A 53 -26.24 -12.83 10.35
C GLN A 53 -25.02 -13.72 10.60
N PHE A 54 -24.67 -14.57 9.63
CA PHE A 54 -23.44 -15.36 9.67
C PHE A 54 -22.20 -14.47 9.60
N ALA A 55 -22.21 -13.44 8.75
CA ALA A 55 -21.14 -12.47 8.65
C ALA A 55 -20.86 -11.75 9.98
N HIS A 56 -21.90 -11.26 10.64
CA HIS A 56 -21.78 -10.64 11.97
C HIS A 56 -21.28 -11.64 13.03
N ALA A 57 -21.74 -12.90 12.99
CA ALA A 57 -21.24 -13.94 13.88
C ALA A 57 -19.74 -14.19 13.67
N VAL A 58 -19.28 -14.41 12.42
CA VAL A 58 -17.86 -14.57 12.10
C VAL A 58 -17.06 -13.35 12.58
N PHE A 59 -17.51 -12.14 12.23
CA PHE A 59 -16.83 -10.90 12.62
C PHE A 59 -16.64 -10.80 14.13
N ASN A 60 -17.70 -10.99 14.92
CA ASN A 60 -17.64 -10.86 16.37
C ASN A 60 -16.72 -11.91 17.03
N TYR A 61 -16.79 -13.17 16.60
CA TYR A 61 -15.94 -14.23 17.15
C TYR A 61 -14.47 -14.06 16.74
N VAL A 62 -14.20 -13.69 15.49
CA VAL A 62 -12.83 -13.42 15.01
C VAL A 62 -12.25 -12.19 15.70
N LEU A 63 -13.02 -11.11 15.84
CA LEU A 63 -12.61 -9.90 16.56
C LEU A 63 -12.28 -10.23 18.02
N GLY A 64 -13.14 -10.99 18.70
CA GLY A 64 -12.90 -11.47 20.07
C GLY A 64 -11.63 -12.30 20.20
N LEU A 65 -11.36 -13.19 19.24
CA LEU A 65 -10.12 -13.96 19.18
C LEU A 65 -8.89 -13.06 19.05
N LEU A 66 -8.89 -12.11 18.11
CA LEU A 66 -7.76 -11.19 17.91
C LEU A 66 -7.49 -10.35 19.15
N MET A 67 -8.53 -9.78 19.78
CA MET A 67 -8.39 -9.01 21.03
C MET A 67 -7.85 -9.88 22.18
N SER A 68 -8.20 -11.17 22.24
CA SER A 68 -7.65 -12.10 23.22
C SER A 68 -6.14 -12.34 23.03
N MET A 69 -5.65 -12.37 21.77
CA MET A 69 -4.23 -12.55 21.45
C MET A 69 -3.37 -11.34 21.86
N VAL A 70 -3.93 -10.13 21.87
CA VAL A 70 -3.23 -8.93 22.38
C VAL A 70 -2.99 -9.02 23.89
N ARG A 71 -3.99 -9.50 24.63
CA ARG A 71 -3.92 -9.62 26.10
C ARG A 71 -3.01 -10.77 26.50
N SER A 72 -3.29 -11.95 25.94
CA SER A 72 -2.67 -13.22 26.29
C SER A 72 -2.17 -13.91 25.02
N PRO A 73 -1.06 -13.42 24.43
CA PRO A 73 -0.43 -14.08 23.28
C PRO A 73 -0.01 -15.49 23.66
N LEU A 74 -0.28 -16.41 22.75
CA LEU A 74 0.08 -17.82 22.86
C LEU A 74 1.33 -18.08 22.03
N ASP A 75 2.06 -19.16 22.34
CA ASP A 75 3.12 -19.64 21.46
C ASP A 75 2.57 -19.87 20.03
N GLY A 76 3.25 -19.27 19.05
CA GLY A 76 2.83 -19.31 17.64
C GLY A 76 1.56 -18.52 17.34
N SER A 77 1.25 -17.47 18.12
CA SER A 77 0.06 -16.63 17.92
C SER A 77 -0.01 -15.95 16.54
N GLN A 78 1.11 -15.72 15.86
CA GLN A 78 1.14 -15.03 14.55
C GLN A 78 0.31 -15.76 13.49
N GLU A 79 0.40 -17.09 13.43
CA GLU A 79 -0.38 -17.87 12.47
C GLU A 79 -1.88 -17.72 12.69
N LEU A 80 -2.31 -17.61 13.96
CA LEU A 80 -3.70 -17.38 14.33
C LEU A 80 -4.13 -15.94 14.07
N ILE A 81 -3.26 -14.96 14.32
CA ILE A 81 -3.51 -13.55 14.02
C ILE A 81 -3.71 -13.38 12.51
N VAL A 82 -2.80 -13.90 11.70
CA VAL A 82 -2.89 -13.88 10.23
C VAL A 82 -4.15 -14.58 9.73
N ALA A 83 -4.46 -15.78 10.25
CA ALA A 83 -5.68 -16.50 9.87
C ALA A 83 -6.95 -15.74 10.26
N GLY A 84 -6.98 -15.13 11.45
CA GLY A 84 -8.09 -14.31 11.94
C GLY A 84 -8.29 -13.06 11.09
N LEU A 85 -7.24 -12.28 10.87
CA LEU A 85 -7.29 -11.09 10.00
C LEU A 85 -7.74 -11.43 8.58
N THR A 86 -7.33 -12.59 8.07
CA THR A 86 -7.76 -13.05 6.75
C THR A 86 -9.26 -13.30 6.66
N LEU A 87 -9.85 -13.93 7.69
CA LEU A 87 -11.30 -14.10 7.78
C LEU A 87 -12.00 -12.74 7.93
N LEU A 88 -11.40 -11.83 8.70
CA LEU A 88 -11.98 -10.54 9.04
C LEU A 88 -12.17 -9.64 7.81
N TRP A 89 -11.18 -9.52 6.92
CA TRP A 89 -11.37 -8.70 5.72
C TRP A 89 -12.30 -9.36 4.69
N GLN A 90 -12.32 -10.69 4.61
CA GLN A 90 -13.17 -11.43 3.67
C GLN A 90 -14.66 -11.26 3.95
N ILE A 91 -15.03 -10.99 5.21
CA ILE A 91 -16.43 -10.86 5.60
C ILE A 91 -16.98 -9.44 5.45
N ILE A 92 -16.11 -8.44 5.26
CA ILE A 92 -16.50 -7.01 5.19
C ILE A 92 -17.60 -6.71 4.16
N PRO A 93 -17.58 -7.26 2.93
CA PRO A 93 -18.64 -7.01 1.95
C PRO A 93 -20.05 -7.43 2.41
N TYR A 94 -20.14 -8.31 3.40
CA TYR A 94 -21.40 -8.89 3.90
C TYR A 94 -21.83 -8.29 5.25
N LEU A 95 -21.07 -7.32 5.77
CA LEU A 95 -21.38 -6.64 7.02
C LEU A 95 -22.14 -5.34 6.75
N HIS A 96 -23.29 -5.19 7.40
CA HIS A 96 -24.07 -3.96 7.34
C HIS A 96 -23.98 -3.20 8.67
N GLY A 97 -23.91 -1.88 8.60
CA GLY A 97 -23.93 -1.03 9.81
C GLY A 97 -22.63 -1.00 10.63
N LEU A 98 -21.48 -1.39 10.05
CA LEU A 98 -20.20 -1.26 10.72
C LEU A 98 -19.75 0.22 10.72
N VAL A 99 -19.77 0.85 11.89
CA VAL A 99 -19.33 2.26 12.07
C VAL A 99 -17.86 2.30 12.51
N LEU A 100 -17.00 2.92 11.70
CA LEU A 100 -15.55 3.00 11.94
C LEU A 100 -15.17 3.64 13.28
N LYS A 101 -15.85 4.72 13.67
CA LYS A 101 -15.60 5.42 14.93
C LYS A 101 -15.83 4.50 16.13
N ASP A 102 -16.92 3.74 16.11
CA ASP A 102 -17.28 2.82 17.18
C ASP A 102 -16.32 1.64 17.23
N LEU A 103 -15.99 1.05 16.07
CA LEU A 103 -15.00 -0.02 15.98
C LEU A 103 -13.66 0.43 16.54
N LYS A 104 -13.18 1.61 16.14
CA LYS A 104 -11.92 2.18 16.65
C LYS A 104 -11.97 2.37 18.17
N GLN A 105 -13.07 2.86 18.72
CA GLN A 105 -13.23 3.04 20.17
C GLN A 105 -13.16 1.71 20.92
N ILE A 106 -13.81 0.66 20.40
CA ILE A 106 -13.75 -0.71 20.96
C ILE A 106 -12.30 -1.20 20.94
N LEU A 107 -11.64 -1.12 19.79
CA LEU A 107 -10.26 -1.58 19.63
C LEU A 107 -9.27 -0.85 20.52
N ARG A 108 -9.45 0.47 20.71
CA ARG A 108 -8.60 1.27 21.60
C ARG A 108 -8.75 0.85 23.05
N LYS A 109 -9.98 0.61 23.52
CA LYS A 109 -10.26 0.11 24.88
C LYS A 109 -9.61 -1.25 25.12
N GLU A 110 -9.57 -2.09 24.08
CA GLU A 110 -9.02 -3.43 24.11
C GLU A 110 -7.51 -3.49 23.77
N GLN A 111 -6.88 -2.32 23.51
CA GLN A 111 -5.48 -2.18 23.08
C GLN A 111 -5.13 -2.93 21.78
N ALA A 112 -6.12 -3.16 20.92
CA ALA A 112 -6.04 -3.95 19.70
C ALA A 112 -6.11 -3.12 18.41
N GLU A 113 -6.13 -1.78 18.50
CA GLU A 113 -6.20 -0.84 17.37
C GLU A 113 -5.15 -1.17 16.29
N MET A 114 -3.88 -1.26 16.70
CA MET A 114 -2.74 -1.52 15.79
C MET A 114 -2.69 -2.95 15.24
N MET A 115 -3.47 -3.88 15.79
CA MET A 115 -3.56 -5.25 15.28
C MET A 115 -4.46 -5.34 14.04
N ILE A 116 -5.46 -4.47 13.91
CA ILE A 116 -6.52 -4.58 12.89
C ILE A 116 -6.53 -3.37 11.95
N LEU A 117 -6.36 -2.16 12.46
CA LEU A 117 -6.44 -0.95 11.65
C LEU A 117 -5.07 -0.59 11.08
N ILE A 118 -5.08 -0.05 9.87
CA ILE A 118 -3.93 0.68 9.28
C ILE A 118 -3.78 2.09 9.87
N THR A 119 -4.83 2.59 10.52
CA THR A 119 -4.89 3.90 11.16
C THR A 119 -4.61 3.76 12.64
N GLY A 120 -3.52 4.35 13.12
CA GLY A 120 -3.25 4.41 14.54
C GLY A 120 -2.22 5.47 14.88
N ASN A 121 -2.47 6.14 16.00
CA ASN A 121 -1.60 7.17 16.57
C ASN A 121 -1.43 6.90 18.06
N ILE A 122 -0.84 5.73 18.35
CA ILE A 122 -0.52 5.31 19.71
C ILE A 122 0.98 5.60 19.95
N PRO A 123 1.35 6.29 21.03
CA PRO A 123 2.75 6.53 21.35
C PRO A 123 3.53 5.23 21.53
N SER A 124 4.79 5.23 21.11
CA SER A 124 5.73 4.13 21.35
C SER A 124 6.01 3.93 22.84
N THR A 125 6.47 2.73 23.22
CA THR A 125 7.10 2.53 24.53
C THR A 125 8.28 3.49 24.71
N LYS A 126 8.57 3.90 25.95
CA LYS A 126 9.70 4.81 26.25
C LYS A 126 11.04 4.10 26.37
N LYS A 127 10.99 2.81 26.72
CA LYS A 127 12.16 1.96 26.90
C LYS A 127 11.78 0.48 26.75
N VAL A 128 12.78 -0.33 26.47
CA VAL A 128 12.71 -1.80 26.51
C VAL A 128 13.75 -2.33 27.48
N ILE A 129 13.43 -3.45 28.13
CA ILE A 129 14.36 -4.16 29.02
C ILE A 129 14.97 -5.31 28.22
N ILE A 130 16.29 -5.47 28.26
CA ILE A 130 17.02 -6.46 27.48
C ILE A 130 17.77 -7.39 28.42
N HIS A 131 17.45 -8.67 28.36
CA HIS A 131 18.12 -9.73 29.10
C HIS A 131 19.31 -10.27 28.30
N GLY A 132 20.43 -10.47 28.99
CA GLY A 132 21.63 -11.02 28.40
C GLY A 132 21.51 -12.52 28.07
N PRO A 133 22.49 -13.08 27.34
CA PRO A 133 22.53 -14.50 27.03
C PRO A 133 22.69 -15.38 28.28
N ASP A 134 23.33 -14.86 29.33
CA ASP A 134 23.44 -15.52 30.63
C ASP A 134 22.40 -14.95 31.61
N LEU A 135 21.55 -15.83 32.16
CA LEU A 135 20.48 -15.46 33.12
C LEU A 135 21.00 -14.84 34.42
N SER A 136 22.29 -14.93 34.72
CA SER A 136 22.93 -14.31 35.88
C SER A 136 23.28 -12.84 35.66
N GLN A 137 23.30 -12.38 34.41
CA GLN A 137 23.64 -11.00 34.07
C GLN A 137 22.47 -10.06 34.36
N ILE A 138 22.80 -8.84 34.83
CA ILE A 138 21.80 -7.81 35.08
C ILE A 138 21.27 -7.32 33.72
N PRO A 139 19.94 -7.21 33.52
CA PRO A 139 19.39 -6.71 32.28
C PRO A 139 19.71 -5.23 32.06
N THR A 140 19.88 -4.84 30.80
CA THR A 140 20.05 -3.44 30.40
C THR A 140 18.72 -2.82 29.95
N GLN A 141 18.70 -1.50 29.77
CA GLN A 141 17.53 -0.74 29.33
C GLN A 141 17.90 0.17 28.18
N ALA A 142 17.28 -0.04 27.01
CA ALA A 142 17.44 0.84 25.86
C ALA A 142 16.31 1.87 25.84
N ILE A 143 16.64 3.14 25.62
CA ILE A 143 15.68 4.24 25.46
C ILE A 143 15.12 4.20 24.05
N ILE A 144 13.80 4.30 23.91
CA ILE A 144 13.13 4.22 22.61
C ILE A 144 12.63 5.60 22.21
N GLN A 145 13.05 6.03 21.02
CA GLN A 145 12.57 7.19 20.30
C GLN A 145 11.67 6.77 19.12
N GLU A 146 11.15 7.75 18.40
CA GLU A 146 10.16 7.55 17.34
C GLU A 146 10.74 6.89 16.07
N ASP A 147 12.05 6.93 15.90
CA ASP A 147 12.81 6.38 14.78
C ASP A 147 13.71 5.20 15.19
N THR A 148 13.67 4.77 16.45
CA THR A 148 14.51 3.67 16.93
C THR A 148 14.12 2.35 16.27
N GLN A 149 15.09 1.73 15.60
CA GLN A 149 14.99 0.40 15.01
C GLN A 149 15.55 -0.68 15.95
N PHE A 150 15.17 -1.93 15.72
CA PHE A 150 15.72 -3.05 16.49
C PHE A 150 17.22 -3.25 16.28
N SER A 151 17.77 -2.83 15.13
CA SER A 151 19.21 -2.79 14.86
C SER A 151 19.95 -1.91 15.87
N ASN A 152 19.40 -0.74 16.22
CA ASN A 152 19.98 0.15 17.22
C ASN A 152 19.95 -0.49 18.61
N VAL A 153 18.80 -1.08 18.99
CA VAL A 153 18.62 -1.78 20.27
C VAL A 153 19.54 -3.00 20.38
N LEU A 154 19.72 -3.73 19.28
CA LEU A 154 20.60 -4.88 19.20
C LEU A 154 22.06 -4.45 19.40
N GLN A 155 22.48 -3.39 18.73
CA GLN A 155 23.83 -2.86 18.87
C GLN A 155 24.15 -2.45 20.31
N GLU A 156 23.25 -1.69 20.95
CA GLU A 156 23.39 -1.28 22.36
C GLU A 156 23.49 -2.50 23.30
N ALA A 157 22.69 -3.53 23.05
CA ALA A 157 22.74 -4.77 23.83
C ALA A 157 24.07 -5.52 23.64
N LEU A 158 24.54 -5.66 22.39
CA LEU A 158 25.80 -6.35 22.07
C LEU A 158 27.00 -5.67 22.74
N ASP A 159 27.02 -4.34 22.73
CA ASP A 159 28.06 -3.54 23.38
C ASP A 159 27.99 -3.68 24.90
N PHE A 160 26.79 -3.58 25.50
CA PHE A 160 26.61 -3.71 26.94
C PHE A 160 27.03 -5.09 27.49
N PHE A 161 26.66 -6.17 26.80
CA PHE A 161 27.00 -7.54 27.22
C PHE A 161 28.41 -7.99 26.76
N GLY A 162 29.18 -7.10 26.12
CA GLY A 162 30.56 -7.37 25.72
C GLY A 162 30.70 -8.48 24.68
N ILE A 163 29.74 -8.59 23.74
CA ILE A 163 29.79 -9.61 22.68
C ILE A 163 30.89 -9.23 21.66
N PRO A 164 31.88 -10.11 21.40
CA PRO A 164 32.94 -9.85 20.43
C PRO A 164 32.40 -9.65 19.01
N ASP A 165 32.96 -8.69 18.26
CA ASP A 165 32.52 -8.36 16.89
C ASP A 165 32.43 -9.57 15.96
N SER A 166 33.36 -10.51 16.09
CA SER A 166 33.42 -11.75 15.30
C SER A 166 32.24 -12.72 15.53
N LYS A 167 31.39 -12.47 16.53
CA LYS A 167 30.23 -13.30 16.85
C LYS A 167 28.90 -12.55 16.74
N ARG A 168 28.92 -11.23 16.50
CA ARG A 168 27.72 -10.37 16.54
C ARG A 168 26.66 -10.75 15.51
N ASP A 169 27.09 -11.28 14.37
CA ASP A 169 26.26 -11.78 13.27
C ASP A 169 25.33 -12.95 13.66
N ARG A 170 25.55 -13.57 14.83
CA ARG A 170 24.78 -14.71 15.34
C ARG A 170 23.87 -14.37 16.51
N TYR A 171 23.79 -13.11 16.91
CA TYR A 171 22.94 -12.68 18.02
C TYR A 171 21.73 -11.90 17.52
N TYR A 172 20.58 -12.20 18.12
CA TYR A 172 19.30 -11.60 17.74
C TYR A 172 18.48 -11.26 18.97
N LEU A 173 17.59 -10.29 18.81
CA LEU A 173 16.61 -9.92 19.83
C LEU A 173 15.35 -10.76 19.66
N ILE A 174 14.91 -11.39 20.75
CA ILE A 174 13.68 -12.17 20.82
C ILE A 174 12.75 -11.54 21.86
N ASP A 175 11.47 -11.38 21.53
CA ASP A 175 10.45 -10.98 22.49
C ASP A 175 10.23 -12.08 23.53
N VAL A 176 10.39 -11.76 24.82
CA VAL A 176 10.28 -12.74 25.92
C VAL A 176 8.88 -13.35 26.00
N LYS A 177 7.83 -12.58 25.68
CA LYS A 177 6.44 -12.99 25.87
C LYS A 177 5.96 -13.92 24.75
N THR A 178 6.38 -13.65 23.51
CA THR A 178 5.88 -14.30 22.30
C THR A 178 6.90 -15.24 21.66
N GLN A 179 8.15 -15.23 22.15
CA GLN A 179 9.27 -16.03 21.65
C GLN A 179 9.56 -15.78 20.17
N GLN A 180 9.38 -14.53 19.74
CA GLN A 180 9.50 -14.11 18.36
C GLN A 180 10.75 -13.29 18.13
N ILE A 181 11.50 -13.66 17.09
CA ILE A 181 12.65 -12.89 16.61
C ILE A 181 12.19 -11.58 16.00
N HIS A 182 12.90 -10.50 16.27
CA HIS A 182 12.69 -9.20 15.63
C HIS A 182 13.60 -9.02 14.42
N ILE A 183 13.05 -8.46 13.34
CA ILE A 183 13.81 -8.08 12.16
C ILE A 183 14.56 -6.78 12.48
N PRO A 184 15.91 -6.73 12.35
CA PRO A 184 16.71 -5.58 12.76
C PRO A 184 16.26 -4.24 12.15
N ASP A 185 15.90 -4.24 10.87
CA ASP A 185 15.56 -3.02 10.12
C ASP A 185 14.15 -2.48 10.44
N THR A 186 13.40 -3.15 11.31
CA THR A 186 12.05 -2.71 11.69
C THR A 186 12.05 -1.79 12.91
N TYR A 187 11.04 -0.91 12.98
CA TYR A 187 10.94 0.08 14.05
C TYR A 187 10.28 -0.49 15.31
N VAL A 188 10.87 -0.24 16.47
CA VAL A 188 10.39 -0.72 17.77
C VAL A 188 8.95 -0.26 18.05
N ARG A 189 8.61 0.96 17.61
CA ARG A 189 7.28 1.56 17.79
C ARG A 189 6.13 0.80 17.15
N ASP A 190 6.41 0.00 16.13
CA ASP A 190 5.38 -0.74 15.40
C ASP A 190 4.89 -1.97 16.18
N PHE A 191 5.67 -2.40 17.18
CA PHE A 191 5.42 -3.61 17.97
C PHE A 191 5.06 -3.27 19.41
N TYR A 192 5.66 -2.22 19.97
CA TYR A 192 5.58 -1.90 21.38
C TYR A 192 5.03 -0.51 21.66
N PHE A 193 3.79 -0.50 22.15
CA PHE A 193 3.06 0.72 22.46
C PHE A 193 3.17 1.10 23.93
N PHE A 194 3.05 2.40 24.22
CA PHE A 194 3.13 2.93 25.56
C PHE A 194 2.10 2.28 26.49
N ARG A 195 2.60 1.72 27.60
CA ARG A 195 1.79 1.26 28.74
C ARG A 195 2.42 1.77 30.02
N ARG A 196 1.59 2.33 30.91
CA ARG A 196 2.07 2.87 32.18
C ARG A 196 2.70 1.75 33.01
N ASN A 197 3.95 1.95 33.40
CA ASN A 197 4.73 1.04 34.26
C ASN A 197 4.91 -0.39 33.70
N ILE A 198 4.68 -0.61 32.41
CA ILE A 198 4.91 -1.90 31.76
C ILE A 198 5.87 -1.65 30.60
N TYR A 199 7.05 -2.25 30.68
CA TYR A 199 8.07 -2.16 29.63
C TYR A 199 8.21 -3.51 28.94
N PRO A 200 8.26 -3.55 27.60
CA PRO A 200 8.55 -4.78 26.87
C PRO A 200 9.89 -5.36 27.28
N GLN A 201 9.98 -6.68 27.24
CA GLN A 201 11.17 -7.42 27.59
C GLN A 201 11.66 -8.21 26.39
N LEU A 202 12.94 -8.04 26.07
CA LEU A 202 13.65 -8.72 25.00
C LEU A 202 14.76 -9.58 25.59
N SER A 203 15.12 -10.65 24.90
CA SER A 203 16.27 -11.48 25.21
C SER A 203 17.27 -11.46 24.06
N LEU A 204 18.54 -11.22 24.38
CA LEU A 204 19.64 -11.34 23.44
C LEU A 204 20.08 -12.79 23.36
N ILE A 205 19.85 -13.44 22.22
CA ILE A 205 20.06 -14.89 22.08
C ILE A 205 21.03 -15.18 20.93
N HIS A 206 21.99 -16.07 21.19
CA HIS A 206 22.86 -16.64 20.17
C HIS A 206 22.11 -17.73 19.40
N MET A 207 22.08 -17.63 18.07
CA MET A 207 21.41 -18.57 17.18
C MET A 207 22.31 -18.98 16.02
N ASP A 208 22.16 -20.23 15.56
CA ASP A 208 22.80 -20.66 14.32
C ASP A 208 22.24 -19.91 13.11
N THR A 209 23.11 -19.56 12.15
CA THR A 209 22.77 -18.74 10.98
C THR A 209 21.63 -19.34 10.16
N LYS A 210 21.56 -20.67 10.03
CA LYS A 210 20.48 -21.32 9.26
C LYS A 210 19.15 -21.24 10.00
N GLN A 211 19.17 -21.36 11.32
CA GLN A 211 17.98 -21.27 12.14
C GLN A 211 17.46 -19.82 12.21
N SER A 212 18.34 -18.85 12.44
CA SER A 212 17.98 -17.44 12.51
C SER A 212 17.40 -16.95 11.18
N GLN A 213 18.05 -17.29 10.06
CA GLN A 213 17.55 -16.95 8.72
C GLN A 213 16.12 -17.47 8.51
N LYS A 214 15.86 -18.74 8.80
CA LYS A 214 14.52 -19.32 8.65
C LYS A 214 13.48 -18.60 9.51
N GLN A 215 13.83 -18.21 10.74
CA GLN A 215 12.90 -17.49 11.61
C GLN A 215 12.66 -16.05 11.15
N LEU A 216 13.68 -15.36 10.63
CA LEU A 216 13.56 -14.02 10.07
C LEU A 216 12.69 -14.02 8.81
N GLU A 217 12.91 -14.95 7.88
CA GLU A 217 12.09 -15.13 6.68
C GLU A 217 10.62 -15.40 7.04
N GLN A 218 10.39 -16.35 7.95
CA GLN A 218 9.04 -16.67 8.43
C GLN A 218 8.38 -15.47 9.11
N MET A 219 9.13 -14.71 9.91
CA MET A 219 8.62 -13.49 10.54
C MET A 219 8.25 -12.43 9.51
N SER A 220 9.09 -12.18 8.50
CA SER A 220 8.82 -11.22 7.44
C SER A 220 7.53 -11.59 6.67
N ILE A 221 7.32 -12.87 6.37
CA ILE A 221 6.07 -13.35 5.76
C ILE A 221 4.86 -13.06 6.68
N TYR A 222 4.95 -13.35 7.98
CA TYR A 222 3.85 -13.10 8.91
C TYR A 222 3.53 -11.61 9.04
N LEU A 223 4.54 -10.76 9.15
CA LEU A 223 4.36 -9.31 9.24
C LEU A 223 3.76 -8.76 7.95
N LYS A 224 4.30 -9.12 6.79
CA LYS A 224 3.79 -8.65 5.51
C LYS A 224 2.37 -9.13 5.23
N THR A 225 2.03 -10.37 5.60
CA THR A 225 0.66 -10.90 5.47
C THR A 225 -0.30 -10.20 6.43
N THR A 226 0.15 -9.87 7.64
CA THR A 226 -0.61 -9.10 8.61
C THR A 226 -0.92 -7.71 8.07
N GLU A 227 0.09 -6.97 7.58
CA GLU A 227 -0.12 -5.65 6.98
C GLU A 227 -1.01 -5.71 5.74
N LEU A 228 -0.80 -6.67 4.83
CA LEU A 228 -1.70 -6.89 3.70
C LEU A 228 -3.15 -7.10 4.13
N SER A 229 -3.38 -7.89 5.19
CA SER A 229 -4.73 -8.15 5.70
C SER A 229 -5.39 -6.90 6.27
N LYS A 230 -4.64 -6.02 6.94
CA LYS A 230 -5.15 -4.73 7.44
C LYS A 230 -5.53 -3.79 6.30
N VAL A 231 -4.71 -3.74 5.24
CA VAL A 231 -4.98 -2.89 4.07
C VAL A 231 -6.19 -3.42 3.30
N LEU A 232 -6.30 -4.74 3.13
CA LEU A 232 -7.50 -5.37 2.56
C LEU A 232 -8.73 -5.04 3.40
N PHE A 233 -8.65 -5.15 4.73
CA PHE A 233 -9.75 -4.77 5.61
C PHE A 233 -10.19 -3.33 5.38
N ALA A 234 -9.27 -2.37 5.38
CA ALA A 234 -9.57 -0.96 5.13
C ALA A 234 -10.13 -0.72 3.72
N ARG A 235 -9.55 -1.34 2.70
CA ARG A 235 -9.98 -1.21 1.30
C ARG A 235 -11.39 -1.72 1.11
N TYR A 236 -11.67 -2.96 1.52
CA TYR A 236 -13.01 -3.54 1.39
C TYR A 236 -14.03 -2.75 2.22
N LEU A 237 -13.62 -2.14 3.34
CA LEU A 237 -14.51 -1.30 4.12
C LEU A 237 -14.92 -0.05 3.33
N VAL A 238 -13.97 0.66 2.71
CA VAL A 238 -14.26 1.83 1.88
C VAL A 238 -15.09 1.42 0.65
N GLU A 239 -14.70 0.35 -0.05
CA GLU A 239 -15.38 -0.13 -1.27
C GLU A 239 -16.84 -0.57 -1.01
N ASN A 240 -17.16 -1.04 0.20
CA ASN A 240 -18.51 -1.50 0.57
C ASN A 240 -19.26 -0.52 1.48
N THR A 241 -18.71 0.68 1.73
CA THR A 241 -19.42 1.71 2.48
C THR A 241 -20.58 2.27 1.64
N PRO A 242 -21.80 2.42 2.20
CA PRO A 242 -22.93 3.02 1.51
C PRO A 242 -22.63 4.43 0.99
N TYR A 243 -23.19 4.80 -0.18
CA TYR A 243 -22.95 6.10 -0.84
C TYR A 243 -23.21 7.31 0.08
N ASN A 244 -24.25 7.26 0.91
CA ASN A 244 -24.55 8.34 1.85
C ASN A 244 -23.56 8.47 3.03
N GLN A 245 -22.67 7.49 3.21
CA GLN A 245 -21.67 7.45 4.29
C GLN A 245 -20.23 7.48 3.76
N ILE A 246 -20.02 7.35 2.45
CA ILE A 246 -18.67 7.23 1.85
C ILE A 246 -17.80 8.45 2.16
N HIS A 247 -18.36 9.66 2.12
CA HIS A 247 -17.64 10.88 2.44
C HIS A 247 -17.12 10.85 3.89
N ASN A 248 -17.96 10.48 4.85
CA ASN A 248 -17.56 10.37 6.26
C ASN A 248 -16.47 9.30 6.46
N CYS A 249 -16.56 8.19 5.73
CA CYS A 249 -15.55 7.13 5.76
C CYS A 249 -14.21 7.60 5.21
N VAL A 250 -14.22 8.31 4.08
CA VAL A 250 -13.01 8.82 3.42
C VAL A 250 -12.35 9.89 4.28
N THR A 251 -13.12 10.85 4.81
CA THR A 251 -12.60 11.87 5.72
C THR A 251 -12.00 11.25 6.98
N PHE A 252 -12.62 10.20 7.53
CA PHE A 252 -12.06 9.46 8.66
C PHE A 252 -10.68 8.86 8.33
N PHE A 253 -10.55 8.14 7.20
CA PHE A 253 -9.26 7.56 6.82
C PHE A 253 -8.21 8.64 6.51
N HIS A 254 -8.61 9.73 5.85
CA HIS A 254 -7.73 10.84 5.53
C HIS A 254 -7.15 11.48 6.80
N ASP A 255 -8.02 11.91 7.71
CA ASP A 255 -7.65 12.55 8.98
C ASP A 255 -6.74 11.68 9.84
N GLU A 256 -6.97 10.37 9.81
CA GLU A 256 -6.24 9.41 10.62
C GLU A 256 -4.89 9.02 10.02
N LEU A 257 -4.80 8.84 8.70
CA LEU A 257 -3.56 8.49 8.02
C LEU A 257 -2.56 9.65 8.04
N ILE A 258 -3.00 10.90 7.83
CA ILE A 258 -2.09 12.06 7.88
C ILE A 258 -1.45 12.22 9.27
N LYS A 259 -2.17 11.88 10.33
CA LYS A 259 -1.68 11.94 11.71
C LYS A 259 -0.89 10.70 12.11
N SER A 260 -0.86 9.66 11.27
CA SER A 260 -0.23 8.40 11.61
C SER A 260 1.28 8.47 11.37
N PRO A 261 2.11 8.18 12.37
CA PRO A 261 3.57 8.23 12.23
C PRO A 261 4.12 7.11 11.33
N SER A 262 3.31 6.10 11.04
CA SER A 262 3.67 5.00 10.15
C SER A 262 3.29 5.27 8.69
N PHE A 263 2.56 6.34 8.39
CA PHE A 263 2.14 6.68 7.03
C PHE A 263 2.98 7.85 6.51
N PRO A 264 3.52 7.79 5.26
CA PRO A 264 3.42 6.74 4.25
C PRO A 264 4.49 5.64 4.35
N ARG A 265 5.27 5.59 5.45
CA ARG A 265 6.38 4.62 5.64
C ARG A 265 5.94 3.16 5.46
N LYS A 266 4.96 2.67 6.22
CA LYS A 266 4.47 1.28 6.19
C LYS A 266 4.04 0.81 4.80
N PRO A 267 3.28 1.60 4.01
CA PRO A 267 3.00 1.27 2.61
C PRO A 267 4.24 0.98 1.76
N LEU A 268 5.37 1.63 2.06
CA LEU A 268 6.59 1.60 1.24
C LEU A 268 7.68 0.67 1.77
N GLU A 269 7.56 0.17 3.00
CA GLU A 269 8.51 -0.78 3.60
C GLU A 269 8.67 -2.05 2.76
N SER A 270 9.91 -2.46 2.54
CA SER A 270 10.30 -3.62 1.74
C SER A 270 11.55 -4.25 2.35
N ASP A 271 11.55 -5.58 2.51
CA ASP A 271 12.63 -6.32 3.17
C ASP A 271 13.66 -6.82 2.14
N PHE A 272 14.29 -5.90 1.39
CA PHE A 272 15.19 -6.26 0.27
C PHE A 272 16.33 -7.20 0.67
N ASN A 273 16.84 -7.05 1.90
CA ASN A 273 17.91 -7.90 2.45
C ASN A 273 17.49 -9.39 2.53
N LEU A 274 16.19 -9.68 2.65
CA LEU A 274 15.63 -11.02 2.74
C LEU A 274 15.21 -11.59 1.37
N TYR A 275 15.32 -10.84 0.27
CA TYR A 275 14.96 -11.25 -1.10
C TYR A 275 16.06 -12.08 -1.81
N THR A 276 17.01 -12.67 -1.07
CA THR A 276 18.19 -13.31 -1.66
C THR A 276 18.16 -14.85 -1.74
N ARG A 277 17.13 -15.55 -1.22
CA ARG A 277 16.94 -17.02 -1.33
C ARG A 277 15.46 -17.49 -1.35
N ILE A 278 15.15 -18.58 -2.07
CA ILE A 278 13.93 -19.44 -2.16
C ILE A 278 12.57 -18.86 -1.70
N SER A 279 12.44 -18.31 -0.49
CA SER A 279 11.32 -17.43 -0.07
C SER A 279 11.20 -16.14 -0.92
N ASP A 280 12.18 -15.82 -1.77
CA ASP A 280 12.23 -14.64 -2.63
C ASP A 280 10.92 -14.38 -3.37
N LYS A 281 10.43 -15.40 -4.08
CA LYS A 281 9.23 -15.22 -4.91
C LYS A 281 8.00 -15.04 -4.05
N GLU A 282 7.89 -15.75 -2.94
CA GLU A 282 6.73 -15.62 -2.05
C GLU A 282 6.70 -14.25 -1.38
N LEU A 283 7.83 -13.83 -0.79
CA LEU A 283 7.91 -12.56 -0.09
C LEU A 283 7.83 -11.37 -1.06
N PHE A 284 8.47 -11.44 -2.23
CA PHE A 284 8.33 -10.45 -3.28
C PHE A 284 6.89 -10.33 -3.78
N ASN A 285 6.23 -11.45 -4.08
CA ASN A 285 4.83 -11.44 -4.52
C ASN A 285 3.90 -10.89 -3.43
N LEU A 286 4.16 -11.24 -2.17
CA LEU A 286 3.39 -10.74 -1.04
C LEU A 286 3.59 -9.23 -0.84
N ASP A 287 4.81 -8.74 -1.00
CA ASP A 287 5.14 -7.32 -0.96
C ASP A 287 4.49 -6.54 -2.11
N MET A 288 4.54 -7.09 -3.31
CA MET A 288 3.86 -6.55 -4.49
C MET A 288 2.33 -6.49 -4.27
N LEU A 289 1.71 -7.56 -3.75
CA LEU A 289 0.29 -7.60 -3.40
C LEU A 289 -0.07 -6.57 -2.32
N HIS A 290 0.78 -6.40 -1.31
CA HIS A 290 0.61 -5.41 -0.26
C HIS A 290 0.58 -3.99 -0.84
N LYS A 291 1.59 -3.62 -1.63
CA LYS A 291 1.68 -2.30 -2.28
C LYS A 291 0.56 -2.08 -3.28
N TYR A 292 0.19 -3.09 -4.06
CA TYR A 292 -0.93 -3.03 -4.99
C TYR A 292 -2.26 -2.73 -4.28
N ASN A 293 -2.51 -3.34 -3.11
CA ASN A 293 -3.71 -3.06 -2.34
C ASN A 293 -3.66 -1.69 -1.64
N TRP A 294 -2.49 -1.20 -1.25
CA TRP A 294 -2.33 0.18 -0.81
C TRP A 294 -2.70 1.16 -1.92
N ILE A 295 -2.13 0.99 -3.12
CA ILE A 295 -2.45 1.84 -4.27
C ILE A 295 -3.96 1.83 -4.55
N LYS A 296 -4.61 0.66 -4.51
CA LYS A 296 -6.07 0.55 -4.66
C LYS A 296 -6.84 1.30 -3.57
N LEU A 297 -6.42 1.20 -2.32
CA LEU A 297 -7.02 1.94 -1.21
C LEU A 297 -6.87 3.45 -1.43
N ILE A 298 -5.65 3.93 -1.75
CA ILE A 298 -5.38 5.35 -2.02
C ILE A 298 -6.25 5.85 -3.17
N ALA A 299 -6.35 5.09 -4.26
CA ALA A 299 -7.24 5.40 -5.38
C ALA A 299 -8.71 5.49 -4.93
N CYS A 300 -9.20 4.55 -4.09
CA CYS A 300 -10.55 4.62 -3.55
C CYS A 300 -10.78 5.87 -2.69
N LEU A 301 -9.78 6.28 -1.90
CA LEU A 301 -9.87 7.52 -1.11
C LEU A 301 -9.92 8.74 -2.04
N PHE A 302 -8.96 8.89 -2.96
CA PHE A 302 -8.88 10.01 -3.89
C PHE A 302 -10.16 10.24 -4.67
N PHE A 303 -10.72 9.20 -5.29
CA PHE A 303 -11.91 9.35 -6.15
C PHE A 303 -13.22 9.53 -5.36
N ASN A 304 -13.16 9.50 -4.03
CA ASN A 304 -14.28 9.87 -3.16
C ASN A 304 -13.99 11.13 -2.33
N MET A 305 -12.81 11.74 -2.47
CA MET A 305 -12.53 13.09 -1.97
C MET A 305 -13.09 14.12 -2.94
N ASP A 306 -13.50 15.28 -2.42
CA ASP A 306 -14.00 16.36 -3.26
C ASP A 306 -12.84 17.02 -4.03
N GLY A 307 -12.83 16.80 -5.34
CA GLY A 307 -11.81 17.33 -6.24
C GLY A 307 -11.73 18.85 -6.30
N LYS A 308 -12.71 19.62 -5.78
CA LYS A 308 -12.72 21.09 -5.81
C LYS A 308 -12.17 21.74 -4.54
N THR A 309 -12.47 21.16 -3.38
CA THR A 309 -12.09 21.72 -2.06
C THR A 309 -10.78 21.16 -1.53
N THR A 310 -10.34 20.01 -2.04
CA THR A 310 -9.06 19.39 -1.67
C THR A 310 -7.89 20.29 -2.08
N THR A 311 -6.88 20.38 -1.22
CA THR A 311 -5.64 21.15 -1.45
C THR A 311 -4.46 20.23 -1.76
N THR A 312 -3.35 20.81 -2.24
CA THR A 312 -2.12 20.06 -2.52
C THR A 312 -1.63 19.29 -1.29
N TRP A 313 -1.68 19.90 -0.11
CA TRP A 313 -1.24 19.28 1.14
C TRP A 313 -2.04 18.02 1.50
N ASP A 314 -3.34 18.00 1.16
CA ASP A 314 -4.23 16.88 1.44
C ASP A 314 -3.86 15.61 0.65
N ILE A 315 -3.18 15.76 -0.49
CA ILE A 315 -2.86 14.63 -1.39
C ILE A 315 -1.37 14.25 -1.39
N THR A 316 -0.46 15.10 -0.91
CA THR A 316 1.00 14.89 -1.00
C THR A 316 1.44 13.56 -0.38
N LEU A 317 1.07 13.28 0.88
CA LEU A 317 1.49 12.04 1.55
C LEU A 317 0.90 10.78 0.89
N PHE A 318 -0.29 10.90 0.33
CA PHE A 318 -0.97 9.81 -0.36
C PHE A 318 -0.34 9.54 -1.73
N LEU A 319 0.03 10.58 -2.47
CA LEU A 319 0.79 10.47 -3.72
C LEU A 319 2.16 9.82 -3.49
N ASN A 320 2.81 10.07 -2.35
CA ASN A 320 4.07 9.41 -2.00
C ASN A 320 3.94 7.88 -1.93
N VAL A 321 2.77 7.35 -1.55
CA VAL A 321 2.52 5.90 -1.58
C VAL A 321 2.54 5.36 -3.01
N ILE A 322 1.91 6.07 -3.94
CA ILE A 322 1.87 5.68 -5.36
C ILE A 322 3.26 5.84 -5.98
N ASN A 323 3.95 6.96 -5.71
CA ASN A 323 5.32 7.22 -6.15
C ASN A 323 6.29 6.13 -5.68
N GLY A 324 6.28 5.82 -4.39
CA GLY A 324 7.17 4.80 -3.84
C GLY A 324 6.84 3.41 -4.38
N ALA A 325 5.56 3.02 -4.44
CA ALA A 325 5.20 1.72 -5.01
C ALA A 325 5.54 1.61 -6.51
N PHE A 326 5.43 2.72 -7.26
CA PHE A 326 5.86 2.79 -8.65
C PHE A 326 7.38 2.60 -8.76
N ILE A 327 8.19 3.31 -7.97
CA ILE A 327 9.65 3.13 -7.97
C ILE A 327 10.03 1.68 -7.68
N LEU A 328 9.37 1.04 -6.71
CA LEU A 328 9.75 -0.28 -6.22
C LEU A 328 9.31 -1.43 -7.15
N HIS A 329 8.21 -1.26 -7.89
CA HIS A 329 7.57 -2.37 -8.64
C HIS A 329 7.14 -2.01 -10.07
N CYS A 330 7.65 -0.92 -10.66
CA CYS A 330 7.32 -0.52 -12.04
C CYS A 330 7.79 -1.50 -13.13
N GLU A 331 8.66 -2.46 -12.81
CA GLU A 331 9.05 -3.52 -13.74
C GLU A 331 7.92 -4.52 -13.99
N ASP A 332 7.00 -4.69 -13.03
CA ASP A 332 5.80 -5.48 -13.26
C ASP A 332 4.80 -4.70 -14.11
N PHE A 333 4.32 -5.35 -15.17
CA PHE A 333 3.44 -4.73 -16.16
C PHE A 333 2.08 -4.31 -15.58
N ALA A 334 1.49 -5.10 -14.69
CA ALA A 334 0.20 -4.77 -14.09
C ALA A 334 0.33 -3.60 -13.11
N MET A 335 1.40 -3.57 -12.32
CA MET A 335 1.71 -2.45 -11.43
C MET A 335 1.98 -1.16 -12.22
N LEU A 336 2.81 -1.23 -13.27
CA LEU A 336 3.09 -0.12 -14.18
C LEU A 336 1.81 0.48 -14.74
N ARG A 337 0.97 -0.33 -15.40
CA ARG A 337 -0.29 0.12 -15.98
C ARG A 337 -1.20 0.78 -14.95
N PHE A 338 -1.33 0.15 -13.79
CA PHE A 338 -2.25 0.60 -12.75
C PHE A 338 -1.80 1.93 -12.12
N CYS A 339 -0.50 2.08 -11.81
CA CYS A 339 0.05 3.33 -11.31
C CYS A 339 -0.12 4.47 -12.32
N LEU A 340 0.23 4.26 -13.59
CA LEU A 340 0.08 5.27 -14.65
C LEU A 340 -1.38 5.71 -14.83
N ALA A 341 -2.31 4.76 -14.84
CA ALA A 341 -3.73 5.06 -14.92
C ALA A 341 -4.24 5.87 -13.72
N ILE A 342 -3.74 5.58 -12.50
CA ILE A 342 -4.08 6.34 -11.31
C ILE A 342 -3.51 7.75 -11.37
N TYR A 343 -2.28 7.95 -11.85
CA TYR A 343 -1.74 9.30 -11.99
C TYR A 343 -2.57 10.15 -12.98
N ILE A 344 -2.94 9.58 -14.13
CA ILE A 344 -3.81 10.25 -15.11
C ILE A 344 -5.17 10.59 -14.48
N SER A 345 -5.78 9.61 -13.81
CA SER A 345 -7.08 9.80 -13.15
C SER A 345 -6.99 10.85 -12.03
N THR A 346 -5.88 10.91 -11.29
CA THR A 346 -5.63 11.87 -10.20
C THR A 346 -5.43 13.28 -10.76
N ALA A 347 -4.67 13.42 -11.85
CA ALA A 347 -4.50 14.70 -12.55
C ALA A 347 -5.82 15.25 -13.11
N LYS A 348 -6.68 14.36 -13.62
CA LYS A 348 -8.03 14.70 -14.09
C LYS A 348 -8.95 15.12 -12.93
N HIS A 349 -8.99 14.33 -11.85
CA HIS A 349 -9.88 14.54 -10.70
C HIS A 349 -9.53 15.81 -9.92
N PHE A 350 -8.25 16.01 -9.59
CA PHE A 350 -7.76 17.20 -8.88
C PHE A 350 -7.24 18.27 -9.85
N ARG A 351 -8.06 18.61 -10.85
CA ARG A 351 -7.70 19.47 -11.98
C ARG A 351 -7.03 20.79 -11.58
N HIS A 352 -7.51 21.46 -10.53
CA HIS A 352 -6.95 22.75 -10.07
C HIS A 352 -5.60 22.59 -9.38
N ILE A 353 -5.39 21.49 -8.64
CA ILE A 353 -4.09 21.17 -8.03
C ILE A 353 -3.07 20.92 -9.14
N PHE A 354 -3.40 20.11 -10.14
CA PHE A 354 -2.48 19.78 -11.22
C PHE A 354 -2.26 20.92 -12.22
N ALA A 355 -3.17 21.88 -12.30
CA ALA A 355 -2.93 23.12 -13.04
C ALA A 355 -1.89 24.03 -12.37
N THR A 356 -1.61 23.86 -11.07
CA THR A 356 -0.72 24.76 -10.32
C THR A 356 0.54 24.07 -9.81
N ASN A 357 0.41 23.00 -9.03
CA ASN A 357 1.52 22.38 -8.29
C ASN A 357 1.54 20.84 -8.33
N GLY A 358 0.49 20.18 -8.82
CA GLY A 358 0.35 18.73 -8.72
C GLY A 358 1.44 17.94 -9.44
N TYR A 359 1.96 18.42 -10.57
CA TYR A 359 3.01 17.73 -11.31
C TYR A 359 4.37 17.81 -10.62
N LEU A 360 4.58 18.80 -9.73
CA LEU A 360 5.77 18.87 -8.87
C LEU A 360 5.90 17.62 -7.98
N LEU A 361 4.78 16.99 -7.65
CA LEU A 361 4.72 15.82 -6.78
C LEU A 361 5.02 14.50 -7.51
N ILE A 362 4.93 14.46 -8.84
CA ILE A 362 5.00 13.22 -9.63
C ILE A 362 6.24 13.17 -10.53
N MET A 363 6.58 14.28 -11.19
CA MET A 363 7.61 14.31 -12.23
C MET A 363 9.03 13.92 -11.76
N PRO A 364 9.48 14.27 -10.54
CA PRO A 364 10.72 13.75 -9.98
C PRO A 364 10.79 12.22 -10.01
N THR A 365 9.70 11.55 -9.63
CA THR A 365 9.61 10.09 -9.61
C THR A 365 9.64 9.52 -11.02
N PHE A 366 8.87 10.10 -11.94
CA PHE A 366 8.81 9.65 -13.33
C PHE A 366 10.17 9.69 -14.00
N LEU A 367 10.89 10.81 -13.88
CA LEU A 367 12.21 10.91 -14.52
C LEU A 367 13.28 10.06 -13.85
N ARG A 368 13.25 9.88 -12.53
CA ARG A 368 14.17 8.93 -11.86
C ARG A 368 13.97 7.52 -12.41
N VAL A 369 12.73 7.06 -12.50
CA VAL A 369 12.41 5.71 -13.03
C VAL A 369 12.77 5.61 -14.52
N TYR A 370 12.44 6.63 -15.32
CA TYR A 370 12.77 6.69 -16.75
C TYR A 370 14.31 6.69 -16.99
N SER A 371 15.06 7.37 -16.12
CA SER A 371 16.52 7.49 -16.18
C SER A 371 17.25 6.24 -15.71
N ASN A 372 16.76 5.59 -14.65
CA ASN A 372 17.46 4.48 -14.00
C ASN A 372 17.19 3.13 -14.67
N ILE A 373 15.98 2.93 -15.25
CA ILE A 373 15.59 1.65 -15.88
C ILE A 373 15.74 1.76 -17.40
N GLN A 374 16.97 2.02 -17.86
CA GLN A 374 17.19 2.38 -19.26
C GLN A 374 16.95 1.24 -20.25
N SER A 375 17.11 0.01 -19.80
CA SER A 375 17.02 -1.22 -20.61
C SER A 375 15.58 -1.66 -20.92
N ASN A 376 14.57 -1.10 -20.25
CA ASN A 376 13.18 -1.50 -20.43
C ASN A 376 12.42 -0.54 -21.36
N PRO A 377 12.32 -0.83 -22.67
CA PRO A 377 11.66 0.06 -23.63
C PRO A 377 10.15 0.16 -23.40
N MET A 378 9.53 -0.89 -22.85
CA MET A 378 8.10 -0.91 -22.54
C MET A 378 7.78 0.14 -21.48
N LEU A 379 8.53 0.13 -20.37
CA LEU A 379 8.40 1.09 -19.29
C LEU A 379 8.59 2.52 -19.79
N LYS A 380 9.62 2.78 -20.60
CA LYS A 380 9.87 4.12 -21.16
C LYS A 380 8.71 4.62 -22.00
N ARG A 381 8.22 3.81 -22.93
CA ARG A 381 7.06 4.16 -23.77
C ARG A 381 5.80 4.39 -22.95
N ALA A 382 5.58 3.60 -21.88
CA ALA A 382 4.44 3.79 -21.00
C ALA A 382 4.52 5.11 -20.22
N ILE A 383 5.70 5.47 -19.73
CA ILE A 383 5.96 6.78 -19.09
C ILE A 383 5.76 7.92 -20.09
N GLU A 384 6.34 7.83 -21.28
CA GLU A 384 6.18 8.82 -22.36
C GLU A 384 4.71 9.01 -22.72
N TYR A 385 3.96 7.91 -22.85
CA TYR A 385 2.52 7.94 -23.07
C TYR A 385 1.77 8.67 -21.95
N CYS A 386 2.07 8.36 -20.69
CA CYS A 386 1.44 9.00 -19.53
C CYS A 386 1.77 10.50 -19.45
N CYS A 387 3.03 10.90 -19.68
CA CYS A 387 3.42 12.30 -19.76
C CYS A 387 2.70 13.04 -20.89
N ARG A 388 2.42 12.35 -22.00
CA ARG A 388 1.61 12.92 -23.07
C ARG A 388 0.16 13.15 -22.64
N GLN A 389 -0.43 12.24 -21.87
CA GLN A 389 -1.76 12.46 -21.31
C GLN A 389 -1.77 13.68 -20.37
N PHE A 390 -0.72 13.87 -19.55
CA PHE A 390 -0.59 15.08 -18.73
C PHE A 390 -0.49 16.35 -19.56
N PHE A 391 0.28 16.32 -20.65
CA PHE A 391 0.37 17.44 -21.58
C PHE A 391 -0.98 17.73 -22.26
N ILE A 392 -1.75 16.71 -22.66
CA ILE A 392 -3.10 16.89 -23.21
C ILE A 392 -4.04 17.51 -22.17
N LEU A 393 -3.94 17.11 -20.90
CA LEU A 393 -4.79 17.61 -19.82
C LEU A 393 -4.48 19.07 -19.46
N HIS A 394 -3.21 19.45 -19.35
CA HIS A 394 -2.82 20.73 -18.73
C HIS A 394 -1.83 21.59 -19.53
N ARG A 395 -1.35 21.16 -20.71
CA ARG A 395 -0.52 21.97 -21.63
C ARG A 395 0.72 22.60 -20.97
N ILE A 396 0.90 23.92 -21.13
CA ILE A 396 2.05 24.70 -20.64
C ILE A 396 2.25 24.54 -19.11
N PRO A 397 1.20 24.63 -18.26
CA PRO A 397 1.31 24.32 -16.83
C PRO A 397 2.04 23.00 -16.50
N PHE A 398 1.80 21.94 -17.26
CA PHE A 398 2.48 20.66 -17.05
C PHE A 398 3.99 20.77 -17.32
N ILE A 399 4.38 21.39 -18.45
CA ILE A 399 5.78 21.56 -18.84
C ILE A 399 6.54 22.40 -17.81
N LEU A 400 5.97 23.53 -17.39
CA LEU A 400 6.58 24.42 -16.40
C LEU A 400 6.83 23.71 -15.08
N GLN A 401 5.83 22.99 -14.56
CA GLN A 401 5.97 22.22 -13.33
C GLN A 401 7.00 21.08 -13.48
N MET A 402 7.01 20.37 -14.61
CA MET A 402 8.01 19.34 -14.89
C MET A 402 9.42 19.93 -14.80
N LEU A 403 9.72 20.97 -15.58
CA LEU A 403 11.05 21.60 -15.59
C LEU A 403 11.44 22.14 -14.21
N GLY A 404 10.52 22.83 -13.54
CA GLY A 404 10.74 23.34 -12.18
C GLY A 404 11.08 22.24 -11.18
N SER A 405 10.33 21.12 -11.19
CA SER A 405 10.52 20.01 -10.25
C SER A 405 11.82 19.21 -10.44
N ILE A 406 12.37 19.22 -11.65
CA ILE A 406 13.51 18.38 -12.02
C ILE A 406 14.84 19.14 -12.00
N SER A 407 14.80 20.48 -12.04
CA SER A 407 15.98 21.36 -12.03
C SER A 407 17.08 20.95 -11.04
N GLN A 408 16.74 20.62 -9.80
CA GLN A 408 17.69 20.23 -8.74
C GLN A 408 18.21 18.79 -8.85
N LEU A 409 17.54 17.95 -9.65
CA LEU A 409 17.90 16.56 -9.88
C LEU A 409 18.81 16.38 -11.08
N LEU A 410 18.90 17.38 -11.97
CA LEU A 410 19.77 17.31 -13.12
C LEU A 410 21.23 17.28 -12.69
N ASP A 411 21.98 16.41 -13.34
CA ASP A 411 23.41 16.24 -13.14
C ASP A 411 24.17 16.62 -14.40
N PHE A 412 24.95 17.69 -14.29
CA PHE A 412 25.74 18.22 -15.40
C PHE A 412 27.21 17.81 -15.31
N ASP A 413 27.60 17.04 -14.28
CA ASP A 413 28.97 16.58 -14.13
C ASP A 413 29.26 15.41 -15.07
N GLU A 414 30.24 15.58 -15.97
CA GLU A 414 30.68 14.51 -16.89
C GLU A 414 31.42 13.37 -16.18
N GLN A 415 31.86 13.59 -14.93
CA GLN A 415 32.50 12.59 -14.06
C GLN A 415 31.55 12.00 -13.01
N ALA A 416 30.25 12.21 -13.16
CA ALA A 416 29.24 11.78 -12.21
C ALA A 416 29.36 10.29 -11.84
N ASP A 417 29.24 10.01 -10.55
CA ASP A 417 29.15 8.65 -10.03
C ASP A 417 27.85 8.01 -10.56
N VAL A 418 27.99 7.06 -11.49
CA VAL A 418 26.87 6.34 -12.14
C VAL A 418 25.97 5.64 -11.10
N THR A 419 26.42 5.51 -9.85
CA THR A 419 25.67 4.87 -8.77
C THR A 419 24.66 5.78 -8.04
N ASP A 420 24.69 7.12 -8.21
CA ASP A 420 23.68 7.99 -7.60
C ASP A 420 22.35 7.95 -8.36
N THR A 421 21.47 7.07 -7.90
CA THR A 421 20.12 6.88 -8.44
C THR A 421 19.18 8.08 -8.25
N ASN A 422 19.57 9.11 -7.48
CA ASN A 422 18.76 10.32 -7.30
C ASN A 422 19.02 11.40 -8.36
N LYS A 423 20.16 11.30 -9.05
CA LYS A 423 20.61 12.25 -10.07
C LYS A 423 20.19 11.80 -11.47
N ILE A 424 19.86 12.76 -12.33
CA ILE A 424 19.29 12.50 -13.66
C ILE A 424 20.15 13.20 -14.71
N GLN A 425 20.63 12.42 -15.67
CA GLN A 425 21.36 12.94 -16.82
C GLN A 425 20.42 13.76 -17.74
N PRO A 426 20.79 14.98 -18.16
CA PRO A 426 19.95 15.87 -18.98
C PRO A 426 19.42 15.23 -20.27
N ILE A 427 20.17 14.29 -20.85
CA ILE A 427 19.76 13.54 -22.04
C ILE A 427 18.42 12.80 -21.86
N ASN A 428 18.10 12.36 -20.63
CA ASN A 428 16.86 11.64 -20.36
C ASN A 428 15.66 12.58 -20.32
N LEU A 429 15.82 13.79 -19.78
CA LEU A 429 14.81 14.86 -19.90
C LEU A 429 14.61 15.25 -21.37
N PHE A 430 15.70 15.43 -22.12
CA PHE A 430 15.63 15.76 -23.54
C PHE A 430 14.88 14.71 -24.36
N ARG A 431 15.15 13.41 -24.13
CA ARG A 431 14.43 12.31 -24.78
C ARG A 431 12.94 12.31 -24.47
N LEU A 432 12.56 12.58 -23.22
CA LEU A 432 11.15 12.68 -22.84
C LEU A 432 10.46 13.84 -23.55
N LEU A 433 11.12 15.00 -23.65
CA LEU A 433 10.59 16.17 -24.37
C LEU A 433 10.38 15.87 -25.86
N ILE A 434 11.33 15.21 -26.52
CA ILE A 434 11.17 14.76 -27.91
C ILE A 434 9.96 13.81 -28.05
N ALA A 435 9.76 12.90 -27.10
CA ALA A 435 8.64 11.96 -27.14
C ALA A 435 7.26 12.64 -27.00
N LEU A 436 7.20 13.84 -26.42
CA LEU A 436 6.00 14.67 -26.34
C LEU A 436 5.69 15.39 -27.66
N GLU A 437 6.71 15.75 -28.44
CA GLU A 437 6.58 16.41 -29.75
C GLU A 437 6.08 15.45 -30.84
N GLN A 438 6.29 14.15 -30.67
CA GLN A 438 5.85 13.14 -31.64
C GLN A 438 4.32 13.08 -31.75
N THR A 439 3.77 13.47 -32.90
CA THR A 439 2.34 13.48 -33.21
C THR A 439 1.86 12.31 -34.08
N SER A 440 2.74 11.34 -34.38
CA SER A 440 2.36 10.19 -35.19
C SER A 440 1.26 9.35 -34.52
N VAL A 441 0.38 8.75 -35.33
CA VAL A 441 -0.69 7.86 -34.82
C VAL A 441 -0.12 6.74 -33.96
N ASP A 442 1.03 6.20 -34.35
CA ASP A 442 1.75 5.16 -33.60
C ASP A 442 2.27 5.69 -32.25
N ALA A 443 2.79 6.92 -32.20
CA ALA A 443 3.22 7.53 -30.94
C ALA A 443 2.02 7.76 -30.00
N MET A 444 0.85 8.12 -30.55
CA MET A 444 -0.37 8.42 -29.79
C MET A 444 -1.13 7.19 -29.29
N ARG A 445 -0.78 5.99 -29.75
CA ARG A 445 -1.49 4.75 -29.43
C ARG A 445 -1.25 4.31 -27.99
N ASP A 446 -2.33 3.93 -27.30
CA ASP A 446 -2.27 3.28 -25.98
C ASP A 446 -1.96 1.78 -26.14
N ASP A 447 -0.71 1.45 -26.46
CA ASP A 447 -0.28 0.06 -26.66
C ASP A 447 -0.41 -0.81 -25.40
N TYR A 448 -0.54 -0.18 -24.24
CA TYR A 448 -0.58 -0.85 -22.94
C TYR A 448 -1.95 -0.77 -22.27
N SER A 449 -2.96 -0.27 -22.96
CA SER A 449 -4.34 -0.17 -22.45
C SER A 449 -4.39 0.47 -21.05
N ILE A 450 -3.63 1.54 -20.84
CA ILE A 450 -3.59 2.33 -19.61
C ILE A 450 -4.92 3.06 -19.42
N LEU A 451 -5.49 3.60 -20.50
CA LEU A 451 -6.74 4.36 -20.46
C LEU A 451 -7.95 3.51 -20.06
N GLU A 452 -7.94 2.19 -20.31
CA GLU A 452 -9.00 1.28 -19.84
C GLU A 452 -9.14 1.26 -18.32
N LEU A 453 -8.08 1.63 -17.59
CA LEU A 453 -8.03 1.67 -16.13
C LEU A 453 -8.27 3.08 -15.57
N VAL A 454 -8.36 4.10 -16.44
CA VAL A 454 -8.60 5.49 -16.03
C VAL A 454 -10.07 5.64 -15.62
N LYS A 455 -10.31 6.17 -14.41
CA LYS A 455 -11.68 6.39 -13.97
C LYS A 455 -12.28 7.61 -14.67
N ASP A 456 -13.51 7.45 -15.16
CA ASP A 456 -14.29 8.56 -15.71
C ASP A 456 -15.09 9.28 -14.63
N ASP A 457 -15.13 10.61 -14.71
CA ASP A 457 -15.93 11.49 -13.84
C ASP A 457 -17.42 11.11 -13.85
N SER A 458 -17.89 10.47 -14.93
CA SER A 458 -19.26 9.99 -15.11
C SER A 458 -19.63 8.74 -14.29
N SER A 459 -18.65 8.07 -13.68
CA SER A 459 -18.88 6.87 -12.87
C SER A 459 -19.38 7.16 -11.44
N SER A 460 -19.38 8.43 -11.03
CA SER A 460 -20.00 8.88 -9.78
C SER A 460 -21.54 9.00 -9.86
N ASN A 461 -22.13 8.99 -11.06
CA ASN A 461 -23.56 9.26 -11.30
C ASN A 461 -24.33 8.14 -12.03
N LYS A 462 -23.75 6.95 -12.22
CA LYS A 462 -24.51 5.80 -12.72
C LYS A 462 -25.09 4.99 -11.56
N THR A 463 -26.35 5.31 -11.27
CA THR A 463 -27.42 4.38 -10.85
C THR A 463 -26.92 3.09 -10.19
N THR A 464 -26.91 3.07 -8.86
CA THR A 464 -27.22 1.85 -8.10
C THR A 464 -28.65 1.44 -8.45
N SER A 465 -28.82 0.77 -9.59
CA SER A 465 -29.93 -0.18 -9.69
C SER A 465 -29.74 -1.12 -8.51
N ILE A 466 -30.77 -1.24 -7.67
CA ILE A 466 -30.84 -2.21 -6.59
C ILE A 466 -30.55 -3.59 -7.20
N ILE A 467 -29.31 -4.05 -7.11
CA ILE A 467 -28.94 -5.42 -7.45
C ILE A 467 -29.44 -6.23 -6.27
N THR A 468 -30.64 -6.77 -6.42
CA THR A 468 -31.00 -7.99 -5.71
C THR A 468 -29.97 -9.07 -6.07
N PRO A 469 -29.44 -9.84 -5.10
CA PRO A 469 -28.36 -10.78 -5.34
C PRO A 469 -28.93 -12.00 -6.07
N THR A 470 -29.02 -11.91 -7.39
CA THR A 470 -29.11 -13.10 -8.23
C THR A 470 -28.03 -12.99 -9.29
N THR A 471 -27.13 -13.97 -9.25
CA THR A 471 -25.98 -14.20 -10.13
C THR A 471 -24.73 -13.34 -9.86
N MET A 472 -23.85 -13.86 -8.99
CA MET A 472 -22.41 -13.66 -9.18
C MET A 472 -22.02 -14.20 -10.57
N PRO A 473 -21.11 -13.55 -11.32
CA PRO A 473 -20.46 -14.20 -12.43
C PRO A 473 -19.52 -15.27 -11.86
N ILE A 474 -19.80 -16.51 -12.25
CA ILE A 474 -18.97 -17.68 -11.99
C ILE A 474 -17.59 -17.39 -12.58
N ALA A 475 -16.55 -17.47 -11.75
CA ALA A 475 -15.19 -17.64 -12.20
C ALA A 475 -15.11 -19.00 -12.93
N ASN A 476 -15.28 -19.00 -14.25
CA ASN A 476 -14.96 -20.16 -15.06
C ASN A 476 -13.47 -20.11 -15.41
N MET A 477 -12.76 -21.11 -14.90
CA MET A 477 -11.57 -21.65 -15.54
C MET A 477 -11.89 -21.94 -17.02
N THR A 478 -11.37 -21.12 -17.93
CA THR A 478 -10.95 -21.55 -19.28
C THR A 478 -9.90 -20.57 -19.78
N VAL A 479 -8.64 -20.98 -19.65
CA VAL A 479 -7.60 -20.66 -20.62
C VAL A 479 -8.04 -21.29 -21.95
N VAL A 480 -7.77 -20.61 -23.06
CA VAL A 480 -7.91 -21.02 -24.49
C VAL A 480 -9.13 -20.43 -25.25
N ALA A 481 -8.78 -19.69 -26.30
CA ALA A 481 -9.55 -19.28 -27.49
C ALA A 481 -10.55 -18.11 -27.36
N ALA A 482 -10.05 -16.90 -27.64
CA ALA A 482 -10.83 -15.82 -28.25
C ALA A 482 -9.98 -15.05 -29.27
N LEU A 483 -9.53 -15.76 -30.32
CA LEU A 483 -9.28 -15.15 -31.62
C LEU A 483 -10.62 -15.21 -32.37
N GLY A 484 -11.19 -14.05 -32.71
CA GLY A 484 -12.35 -14.00 -33.59
C GLY A 484 -13.36 -12.91 -33.25
N GLN A 485 -13.19 -11.76 -33.92
CA GLN A 485 -14.26 -10.85 -34.35
C GLN A 485 -15.22 -10.32 -33.25
N GLY A 486 -14.88 -9.15 -32.70
CA GLY A 486 -15.82 -8.29 -31.97
C GLY A 486 -15.56 -6.82 -32.34
N ASN A 487 -16.62 -6.12 -32.76
CA ASN A 487 -16.59 -4.73 -33.21
C ASN A 487 -15.85 -3.80 -32.25
N MET A 488 -14.91 -3.03 -32.81
CA MET A 488 -14.14 -1.99 -32.14
C MET A 488 -15.06 -0.89 -31.59
N ILE A 489 -15.36 -0.93 -30.29
CA ILE A 489 -15.83 0.26 -29.57
C ILE A 489 -14.62 1.18 -29.45
N ALA A 490 -14.67 2.34 -30.11
CA ALA A 490 -13.57 3.30 -30.08
C ALA A 490 -13.22 3.67 -28.62
N PRO A 491 -11.92 3.70 -28.24
CA PRO A 491 -11.51 4.07 -26.89
C PRO A 491 -11.95 5.51 -26.59
N SER A 492 -12.41 5.75 -25.36
CA SER A 492 -12.74 7.08 -24.86
C SER A 492 -11.47 7.95 -24.86
N THR A 493 -11.31 8.77 -25.89
CA THR A 493 -10.21 9.74 -25.97
C THR A 493 -10.33 10.74 -24.82
N ILE A 494 -9.27 10.88 -24.01
CA ILE A 494 -9.17 11.96 -23.02
C ILE A 494 -9.28 13.29 -23.78
N LYS A 495 -10.28 14.10 -23.43
CA LYS A 495 -10.45 15.43 -23.99
C LYS A 495 -9.63 16.43 -23.19
N THR A 496 -9.06 17.41 -23.88
CA THR A 496 -8.37 18.55 -23.27
C THR A 496 -9.28 19.20 -22.24
N LEU A 497 -8.75 19.47 -21.05
CA LEU A 497 -9.47 20.19 -20.02
C LEU A 497 -9.41 21.68 -20.36
N ASP A 498 -10.53 22.20 -20.87
CA ASP A 498 -10.62 23.53 -21.48
C ASP A 498 -10.32 24.65 -20.46
N PHE A 499 -9.11 25.21 -20.51
CA PHE A 499 -8.59 26.23 -19.62
C PHE A 499 -8.35 27.58 -20.35
N CYS A 500 -9.03 27.79 -21.50
CA CYS A 500 -8.82 28.90 -22.46
C CYS A 500 -7.79 28.64 -23.57
N TYR A 501 -7.68 27.41 -24.08
CA TYR A 501 -6.74 27.05 -25.18
C TYR A 501 -7.45 26.49 -26.43
N ALA A 502 -8.72 26.86 -26.64
CA ALA A 502 -9.54 26.36 -27.74
C ALA A 502 -8.98 26.72 -29.14
N ASP A 503 -8.13 27.74 -29.22
CA ASP A 503 -7.67 28.35 -30.47
C ASP A 503 -6.17 28.17 -30.77
N ASP A 504 -5.41 27.41 -29.97
CA ASP A 504 -3.98 27.17 -30.24
C ASP A 504 -3.78 25.93 -31.12
N ASP A 505 -3.33 26.16 -32.36
CA ASP A 505 -2.97 25.10 -33.29
C ASP A 505 -1.91 24.18 -32.65
N THR A 506 -2.22 22.88 -32.67
CA THR A 506 -1.65 21.81 -31.85
C THR A 506 -0.19 21.46 -32.17
N ILE A 507 0.75 22.37 -32.04
CA ILE A 507 2.18 22.07 -32.24
C ILE A 507 3.01 22.66 -31.10
N PHE A 508 3.21 21.83 -30.08
CA PHE A 508 4.24 22.08 -29.07
C PHE A 508 5.58 21.55 -29.59
N THR A 509 6.52 22.44 -29.83
CA THR A 509 7.87 22.08 -30.33
C THR A 509 8.90 22.17 -29.21
N LEU A 510 10.04 21.52 -29.41
CA LEU A 510 11.21 21.74 -28.55
C LEU A 510 11.64 23.22 -28.51
N LEU A 511 11.39 23.98 -29.58
CA LEU A 511 11.64 25.43 -29.61
C LEU A 511 10.74 26.16 -28.61
N ASN A 512 9.47 25.77 -28.50
CA ASN A 512 8.56 26.33 -27.49
C ASN A 512 9.03 26.02 -26.06
N CYS A 513 9.63 24.84 -25.81
CA CYS A 513 10.29 24.56 -24.52
C CYS A 513 11.44 25.55 -24.25
N ILE A 514 12.31 25.76 -25.23
CA ILE A 514 13.46 26.67 -25.10
C ILE A 514 12.98 28.09 -24.85
N ASP A 515 12.00 28.58 -25.62
CA ASP A 515 11.43 29.92 -25.46
C ASP A 515 10.81 30.12 -24.07
N VAL A 516 10.12 29.10 -23.55
CA VAL A 516 9.58 29.11 -22.18
C VAL A 516 10.70 29.16 -21.15
N CYS A 517 11.74 28.34 -21.27
CA CYS A 517 12.90 28.35 -20.36
C CYS A 517 13.62 29.72 -20.36
N VAL A 518 13.88 30.28 -21.55
CA VAL A 518 14.54 31.58 -21.72
C VAL A 518 13.67 32.71 -21.15
N THR A 519 12.35 32.63 -21.30
CA THR A 519 11.41 33.61 -20.73
C THR A 519 11.41 33.55 -19.20
N VAL A 520 11.48 32.35 -18.61
CA VAL A 520 11.53 32.17 -17.14
C VAL A 520 12.85 32.69 -16.56
N ASP A 521 14.00 32.46 -17.22
CA ASP A 521 15.28 33.03 -16.82
C ASP A 521 15.29 34.56 -16.93
N PHE A 522 14.68 35.11 -17.99
CA PHE A 522 14.57 36.57 -18.16
C PHE A 522 13.68 37.23 -17.09
N PHE A 523 12.58 36.56 -16.67
CA PHE A 523 11.70 37.07 -15.61
C PHE A 523 12.30 36.92 -14.20
N SER A 524 13.06 35.86 -13.93
CA SER A 524 13.73 35.67 -12.63
C SER A 524 14.88 36.67 -12.42
N ILE A 525 15.63 37.00 -13.47
CA ILE A 525 16.67 38.05 -13.45
C ILE A 525 16.06 39.44 -13.22
N ASN A 526 14.88 39.72 -13.78
CA ASN A 526 14.21 41.01 -13.59
C ASN A 526 13.55 41.18 -12.21
N GLN A 527 13.26 40.10 -11.49
CA GLN A 527 12.81 40.17 -10.08
C GLN A 527 13.96 40.33 -9.08
N LEU A 528 15.20 40.01 -9.47
CA LEU A 528 16.40 40.24 -8.65
C LEU A 528 16.98 41.66 -8.83
N ASN A 529 16.54 42.38 -9.87
CA ASN A 529 17.00 43.72 -10.22
C ASN A 529 15.98 44.85 -9.92
N ASN A 530 14.89 44.53 -9.22
CA ASN A 530 13.97 45.49 -8.57
C ASN A 530 13.89 45.14 -7.09
#